data_AF-A0A8T7JFI4-F1
#
_entry.id   AF-A0A8T7JFI4-F1
#
_cell.length_a   1.000
_cell.length_b   1.000
_cell.length_c   1.000
_cell.angle_alpha   90.00
_cell.angle_beta   90.00
_cell.angle_gamma   90.00
#
_symmetry.space_group_name_H-M   'P 1'
#
loop_
_entity.id
_entity.type
_entity.pdbx_description
1 polymer ?
#
loop_
_entity_poly.entity_id
_entity_poly.type
_entity_poly.pdbx_seq_one_letter_code
_entity_poly.pdbx_strand_id
1 'polypeptide(L)' 'MQNSLIVGLDEVGRGPLAGPVVAAAVVLPDQFDLPGLTDSKKLSAKKREALLPLICEQALSYATGWVSPQEIDEIN' A
#
# COMPACT_ATOMS: atom_id res chain seq x y z
N MET A 1 -28.90 6.54 1.00
CA MET A 1 -27.64 6.61 1.76
C MET A 1 -26.52 6.27 0.79
N GLN A 2 -25.51 7.13 0.67
CA GLN A 2 -24.44 6.92 -0.29
C GLN A 2 -23.43 5.94 0.32
N ASN A 3 -23.41 4.71 -0.18
CA ASN A 3 -22.41 3.68 0.15
C ASN A 3 -21.07 4.06 -0.49
N SER A 4 -20.46 5.15 -0.05
CA SER A 4 -19.14 5.55 -0.52
C SER A 4 -18.08 4.83 0.31
N LEU A 5 -17.25 4.00 -0.34
CA LEU A 5 -16.06 3.43 0.27
C LEU A 5 -14.91 4.43 0.19
N ILE A 6 -14.16 4.57 1.28
CA ILE A 6 -12.91 5.35 1.29
C ILE A 6 -11.76 4.41 0.93
N VAL A 7 -10.99 4.80 -0.09
CA VAL A 7 -9.83 4.02 -0.56
C VAL A 7 -8.56 4.84 -0.34
N GLY A 8 -7.61 4.26 0.38
CA GLY A 8 -6.25 4.77 0.49
C GLY A 8 -5.39 4.28 -0.67
N LEU A 9 -4.62 5.19 -1.27
CA LEU A 9 -3.69 4.90 -2.36
C LEU A 9 -2.30 5.39 -1.99
N ASP A 10 -1.27 4.59 -2.27
CA ASP A 10 0.13 4.96 -2.10
C ASP A 10 1.02 4.15 -3.04
N GLU A 11 2.20 4.67 -3.37
CA GLU A 11 3.18 4.04 -4.25
C GLU A 11 4.58 3.91 -3.65
N VAL A 12 5.35 2.96 -4.17
CA VAL A 12 6.76 2.81 -3.88
C VAL A 12 7.53 2.52 -5.16
N GLY A 13 8.80 2.94 -5.21
CA GLY A 13 9.67 2.65 -6.35
C GLY A 13 9.68 3.71 -7.46
N ARG A 14 9.20 4.94 -7.21
CA ARG A 14 9.24 6.05 -8.20
C ARG A 14 10.63 6.66 -8.43
N GLY A 15 11.49 6.68 -7.42
CA GLY A 15 12.83 7.31 -7.48
C GLY A 15 14.08 6.41 -7.59
N PRO A 16 14.05 5.08 -7.43
CA PRO A 16 15.25 4.25 -7.57
C PRO A 16 15.69 4.15 -9.04
N LEU A 17 16.97 3.83 -9.25
CA LEU A 17 17.54 3.59 -10.59
C LEU A 17 17.11 2.26 -11.22
N ALA A 18 16.56 1.34 -10.43
CA ALA A 18 16.19 0.01 -10.87
C ALA A 18 15.00 -0.51 -10.05
N GLY A 19 14.24 -1.41 -10.68
CA GLY A 19 13.06 -2.04 -10.08
C GLY A 19 11.75 -1.36 -10.50
N PRO A 20 10.62 -2.06 -10.36
CA PRO A 20 9.32 -1.55 -10.80
C PRO A 20 8.79 -0.45 -9.87
N VAL A 21 7.82 0.29 -10.37
CA VAL A 21 6.91 1.08 -9.51
C VAL A 21 5.76 0.17 -9.10
N VAL A 22 5.42 0.18 -7.82
CA VAL A 22 4.29 -0.58 -7.26
C VAL A 22 3.34 0.40 -6.60
N ALA A 23 2.05 0.29 -6.90
CA ALA A 23 0.98 1.02 -6.23
C ALA A 23 0.06 0.06 -5.48
N ALA A 24 -0.44 0.50 -4.33
CA ALA A 24 -1.41 -0.25 -3.52
C ALA A 24 -2.69 0.54 -3.33
N ALA A 25 -3.82 -0.16 -3.32
CA ALA A 25 -5.12 0.36 -2.95
C ALA A 25 -5.65 -0.43 -1.75
N VAL A 26 -6.07 0.25 -0.69
CA VAL A 26 -6.57 -0.38 0.54
C VAL A 26 -7.87 0.29 0.98
N VAL A 27 -8.89 -0.52 1.24
CA VAL A 27 -10.16 -0.11 1.83
C VAL A 27 -10.20 -0.62 3.27
N LEU A 28 -10.20 0.29 4.22
CA LEU A 28 -10.29 -0.03 5.65
C LEU A 28 -11.74 0.16 6.14
N PRO A 29 -12.17 -0.59 7.17
CA PRO A 29 -13.45 -0.33 7.83
C PRO A 29 -13.45 1.04 8.51
N ASP A 30 -14.64 1.62 8.70
CA ASP A 30 -14.81 2.93 9.37
C ASP A 30 -14.17 2.97 10.76
N GLN A 31 -14.16 1.83 11.44
CA GLN A 31 -13.48 1.61 12.72
C GLN A 31 -12.30 0.66 12.49
N PHE A 32 -11.14 1.24 12.22
CA PHE A 32 -9.89 0.51 12.08
C PHE A 32 -8.92 0.92 13.20
N ASP A 33 -8.46 -0.06 13.97
CA ASP A 33 -7.43 0.12 14.98
C ASP A 33 -6.43 -1.04 14.92
N LEU A 34 -5.18 -0.70 14.63
CA LEU A 34 -4.08 -1.66 14.61
C LEU A 34 -2.92 -1.11 15.45
N PRO A 35 -2.83 -1.51 16.72
CA PRO A 35 -1.80 -1.02 17.62
C PRO A 35 -0.38 -1.24 17.06
N GLY A 36 0.42 -0.18 17.07
CA GLY A 36 1.78 -0.21 16.52
C GLY A 36 1.88 0.06 15.02
N LEU A 37 0.75 0.16 14.30
CA LEU A 37 0.72 0.79 12.99
C LEU A 37 0.91 2.31 13.18
N THR A 38 1.98 2.84 12.60
CA THR A 38 2.32 4.26 12.60
C THR A 38 2.98 4.59 11.27
N ASP A 39 3.53 5.81 11.13
CA ASP A 39 4.30 6.19 9.95
C ASP A 39 5.34 5.11 9.60
N SER A 40 5.21 4.55 8.39
CA SER A 40 6.00 3.42 7.93
C SER A 40 7.50 3.71 7.95
N LYS A 41 7.91 4.99 7.87
CA LYS A 41 9.31 5.43 7.95
C LYS A 41 9.90 5.24 9.35
N LYS A 42 9.07 5.12 10.39
CA LYS A 42 9.48 4.82 11.77
C LYS A 42 9.48 3.31 12.07
N LEU A 43 8.99 2.49 11.13
CA LEU A 43 8.91 1.04 11.29
C LEU A 43 10.11 0.34 10.63
N SER A 44 10.72 -0.61 11.34
CA SER A 44 11.71 -1.51 10.73
C SER A 44 11.05 -2.41 9.69
N ALA A 45 11.83 -2.93 8.73
CA ALA A 45 11.33 -3.88 7.72
C ALA A 45 10.60 -5.07 8.37
N LYS A 46 11.22 -5.66 9.40
CA LYS A 46 10.62 -6.75 10.19
C LYS A 46 9.28 -6.39 10.83
N LYS A 47 9.11 -5.16 11.33
CA LYS A 47 7.83 -4.71 11.88
C LYS A 47 6.77 -4.54 10.79
N ARG A 48 7.16 -4.01 9.62
CA ARG A 48 6.26 -3.88 8.47
C ARG A 48 5.77 -5.23 7.98
N GLU A 49 6.67 -6.21 7.85
CA GLU A 49 6.33 -7.59 7.47
C GLU A 49 5.37 -8.25 8.48
N ALA A 50 5.56 -7.99 9.77
CA ALA A 50 4.67 -8.51 10.81
C ALA A 50 3.27 -7.84 10.81
N LEU A 51 3.18 -6.56 10.42
CA LEU A 51 1.92 -5.81 10.37
C LEU A 51 1.10 -6.09 9.11
N LEU A 52 1.76 -6.37 7.98
CA LEU A 52 1.10 -6.63 6.69
C LEU A 52 -0.05 -7.65 6.79
N PRO A 53 0.12 -8.88 7.34
CA PRO A 53 -0.97 -9.85 7.42
C PRO A 53 -2.15 -9.32 8.26
N LEU A 54 -1.87 -8.56 9.33
CA LEU A 54 -2.90 -7.97 10.20
C LEU A 54 -3.69 -6.89 9.48
N ILE A 55 -3.03 -6.08 8.65
CA ILE A 55 -3.69 -5.09 7.79
C ILE A 55 -4.59 -5.80 6.77
N CYS A 56 -4.07 -6.83 6.09
CA CYS A 56 -4.81 -7.58 5.08
C CYS A 56 -6.04 -8.31 5.66
N GLU A 57 -5.93 -8.84 6.88
CA GLU A 57 -7.05 -9.52 7.57
C GLU A 57 -8.17 -8.55 7.95
N GLN A 58 -7.84 -7.32 8.35
CA GLN A 58 -8.80 -6.31 8.78
C GLN A 58 -9.33 -5.43 7.64
N ALA A 59 -8.64 -5.37 6.51
CA ALA A 59 -9.07 -4.60 5.36
C ALA A 59 -10.34 -5.19 4.74
N LEU A 60 -11.26 -4.33 4.32
CA LEU A 60 -12.46 -4.73 3.57
C LEU A 60 -12.08 -5.22 2.17
N SER A 61 -11.06 -4.61 1.58
CA SER A 61 -10.49 -5.01 0.30
C SER A 61 -9.12 -4.37 0.13
N TYR A 62 -8.23 -5.02 -0.62
CA TYR A 62 -6.97 -4.42 -1.06
C TYR A 62 -6.54 -5.02 -2.39
N ALA A 63 -5.74 -4.25 -3.12
CA ALA A 63 -5.11 -4.70 -4.37
C ALA A 63 -3.75 -4.03 -4.53
N THR A 64 -2.89 -4.66 -5.33
CA THR A 64 -1.62 -4.07 -5.76
C THR A 64 -1.52 -4.13 -7.28
N GLY A 65 -0.91 -3.12 -7.86
CA GLY A 65 -0.54 -3.06 -9.27
C GLY A 65 0.92 -2.66 -9.40
N TRP A 66 1.57 -3.05 -10.48
CA TRP A 66 2.97 -2.70 -10.71
C TRP A 66 3.21 -2.42 -12.20
N VAL A 67 4.22 -1.60 -12.47
CA VAL A 67 4.65 -1.22 -13.82
C VAL A 67 6.15 -1.47 -13.92
N SER A 68 6.58 -2.09 -15.02
CA SER A 68 7.98 -2.42 -15.26
C SER A 68 8.82 -1.16 -15.58
N PRO A 69 10.14 -1.17 -15.30
CA PRO A 69 11.04 -0.09 -15.77
C PRO A 69 10.93 0.16 -17.27
N GLN A 70 10.82 -0.91 -18.07
CA GLN A 70 10.70 -0.81 -19.53
C GLN A 70 9.44 -0.04 -19.93
N GLU A 71 8.31 -0.36 -19.32
CA GLU A 71 7.04 0.35 -19.58
C GLU A 71 7.09 1.81 -19.09
N ILE A 72 7.79 2.09 -17.99
CA ILE A 72 8.04 3.46 -17.51
C ILE A 72 8.87 4.25 -18.54
N ASP A 73 9.93 3.64 -19.06
CA ASP A 73 10.81 4.24 -20.08
C ASP A 73 10.09 4.42 -21.44
N GLU A 74 9.09 3.59 -21.76
CA GLU A 74 8.27 3.74 -22.96
C GLU A 74 7.26 4.90 -22.87
N ILE A 75 6.79 5.23 -21.67
CA ILE A 75 5.76 6.25 -21.44
C ILE A 75 6.35 7.65 -21.18
N ASN A 76 7.54 7.75 -20.57
CA ASN A 76 8.16 9.03 -20.14
C ASN A 76 9.31 9.47 -21.05
#